data_AF-A0A3D2F8W1-F1
#
_entry.id   AF-A0A3D2F8W1-F1
#
_cell.length_a   1.000
_cell.length_b   1.000
_cell.length_c   1.000
_cell.angle_alpha   90.00
_cell.angle_beta   90.00
_cell.angle_gamma   90.00
#
_symmetry.space_group_name_H-M   'P 1'
#
loop_
_entity.id
_entity.type
_entity.pdbx_description
1 polymer ?
#
loop_
_entity_poly.entity_id
_entity_poly.type
_entity_poly.pdbx_seq_one_letter_code
_entity_poly.pdbx_strand_id
1 'polypeptide(L)'
;MLHRWLLSLALCLFVPFAAIAQTSEPIDYDLWKSVATRAEAAVDGEAGTNEVFETLRTRIVNFRTKFAEARLLNAERITTLQAQLAALGPVPESGIEPATIASQRSEITQQLAKLQAPVQVAEAAYSRADGLIGEIDTIIRARQADRLLSLGPSPVNPGNWGVALTDLSNVVNGLTAERRLFSDATALKTLRETAPVILLLLGLAAVLLTRGRRWVVALDRYLRTFGRNGSEVWGFVLSLFAVIVPFLGVVALAFALVATGMLGLRGEELVSSLPVWAALLFGARWLADWLFPREDEDPLIPISVERRRAARADIYMLSFVVVLRSILDTLLSFGTISDVTEPVLNFPLTVLAGVFLFRIGQVLRSASQVVVDDDGERKVTTFSRIMRLIGLAAVILAVVGPLMAAIGYGQAGDALVEPAILSLSVLGIVIVLQRFLADV
;
A
#
# COMPACT_ATOMS: atom_id res chain seq x y z
N MET A 1 -15.09 19.92 -30.46
CA MET A 1 -13.64 20.22 -30.39
C MET A 1 -13.05 20.08 -28.98
N LEU A 2 -13.70 20.57 -27.90
CA LEU A 2 -13.25 20.38 -26.51
C LEU A 2 -13.02 18.91 -26.09
N HIS A 3 -13.80 17.97 -26.63
CA HIS A 3 -13.69 16.54 -26.29
C HIS A 3 -12.38 15.92 -26.80
N ARG A 4 -11.87 16.39 -27.95
CA ARG A 4 -10.54 15.99 -28.46
C ARG A 4 -9.42 16.58 -27.61
N TRP A 5 -9.57 17.80 -27.11
CA TRP A 5 -8.60 18.42 -26.21
C TRP A 5 -8.58 17.80 -24.81
N LEU A 6 -9.72 17.38 -24.26
CA LEU A 6 -9.79 16.66 -22.97
C LEU A 6 -9.31 15.22 -23.09
N LEU A 7 -9.60 14.53 -24.19
CA LEU A 7 -8.99 13.23 -24.48
C LEU A 7 -7.48 13.36 -24.71
N SER A 8 -7.00 14.39 -25.39
CA SER A 8 -5.56 14.67 -25.54
C SER A 8 -4.91 15.09 -24.22
N LEU A 9 -5.61 15.81 -23.33
CA LEU A 9 -5.10 16.18 -22.01
C LEU A 9 -5.08 14.98 -21.05
N ALA A 10 -6.10 14.11 -21.10
CA ALA A 10 -6.14 12.84 -20.38
C ALA A 10 -5.10 11.85 -20.93
N LEU A 11 -4.91 11.78 -22.25
CA LEU A 11 -3.82 11.02 -22.87
C LEU A 11 -2.46 11.61 -22.44
N CYS A 12 -2.27 12.92 -22.44
CA CYS A 12 -1.01 13.54 -22.00
C CYS A 12 -0.76 13.45 -20.49
N LEU A 13 -1.80 13.26 -19.66
CA LEU A 13 -1.68 13.01 -18.21
C LEU A 13 -1.45 11.52 -17.88
N PHE A 14 -1.92 10.58 -18.72
CA PHE A 14 -1.72 9.13 -18.52
C PHE A 14 -0.56 8.51 -19.34
N VAL A 15 -0.13 9.14 -20.44
CA VAL A 15 1.01 8.69 -21.27
C VAL A 15 2.38 8.77 -20.58
N PRO A 16 2.69 9.67 -19.61
CA PRO A 16 4.00 9.63 -18.98
C PRO A 16 4.18 8.39 -18.09
N PHE A 17 3.12 7.64 -17.79
CA PHE A 17 3.21 6.38 -17.05
C PHE A 17 3.47 5.16 -17.94
N ALA A 18 3.08 5.20 -19.22
CA ALA A 18 3.32 4.11 -20.16
C ALA A 18 4.66 4.26 -20.92
N ALA A 19 5.23 5.48 -20.96
CA ALA A 19 6.46 5.78 -21.69
C ALA A 19 7.75 5.67 -20.84
N ILE A 20 7.65 5.30 -19.56
CA ILE A 20 8.82 4.98 -18.74
C ILE A 20 9.10 3.47 -18.88
N ALA A 21 10.20 3.15 -19.56
CA ALA A 21 10.94 1.88 -19.62
C ALA A 21 10.54 0.83 -20.67
N GLN A 22 11.13 0.91 -21.86
CA GLN A 22 11.51 -0.26 -22.67
C GLN A 22 12.96 -0.19 -23.22
N THR A 23 13.82 0.61 -22.62
CA THR A 23 15.27 0.35 -22.72
C THR A 23 15.61 -0.69 -21.66
N SER A 24 15.91 -1.92 -22.06
CA SER A 24 16.45 -2.92 -21.13
C SER A 24 17.81 -2.39 -20.65
N GLU A 25 17.82 -1.79 -19.47
CA GLU A 25 19.05 -1.35 -18.85
C GLU A 25 19.95 -2.58 -18.65
N PRO A 26 21.23 -2.53 -19.08
CA PRO A 26 22.13 -3.66 -18.94
C PRO A 26 22.22 -4.10 -17.47
N ILE A 27 22.28 -5.40 -17.24
CA ILE A 27 22.33 -5.95 -15.89
C ILE A 27 23.68 -5.63 -15.26
N ASP A 28 23.66 -4.91 -14.14
CA ASP A 28 24.83 -4.66 -13.31
C ASP A 28 25.12 -5.88 -12.42
N TYR A 29 26.05 -6.73 -12.88
CA TYR A 29 26.46 -7.94 -12.19
C TYR A 29 27.31 -7.67 -10.93
N ASP A 30 28.00 -6.53 -10.86
CA ASP A 30 28.78 -6.14 -9.68
C ASP A 30 27.85 -5.69 -8.55
N LEU A 31 26.83 -4.90 -8.89
CA LEU A 31 25.76 -4.57 -7.96
C LEU A 31 25.02 -5.83 -7.50
N TRP A 32 24.66 -6.74 -8.41
CA TRP A 32 24.06 -8.02 -8.04
C TRP A 32 24.91 -8.79 -7.04
N LYS A 33 26.22 -8.93 -7.31
CA LYS A 33 27.15 -9.63 -6.43
C LYS A 33 27.16 -9.02 -5.03
N SER A 34 27.18 -7.69 -4.93
CA SER A 34 27.14 -6.99 -3.64
C SER A 34 25.82 -7.21 -2.87
N VAL A 35 24.68 -7.22 -3.57
CA VAL A 35 23.36 -7.44 -2.98
C VAL A 35 23.22 -8.89 -2.52
N ALA A 36 23.61 -9.85 -3.35
CA ALA A 36 23.54 -11.26 -3.03
C ALA A 36 24.43 -11.62 -1.84
N THR A 37 25.68 -11.16 -1.81
CA THR A 37 26.58 -11.41 -0.67
C THR A 37 26.08 -10.77 0.63
N ARG A 38 25.45 -9.59 0.56
CA ARG A 38 24.83 -8.98 1.75
C ARG A 38 23.62 -9.78 2.22
N ALA A 39 22.80 -10.28 1.29
CA ALA A 39 21.64 -11.08 1.61
C ALA A 39 22.04 -12.42 2.23
N GLU A 40 23.03 -13.12 1.67
CA GLU A 40 23.60 -14.35 2.24
C GLU A 40 24.08 -14.13 3.67
N ALA A 41 24.89 -13.08 3.90
CA ALA A 41 25.37 -12.78 5.26
C ALA A 41 24.23 -12.44 6.24
N ALA A 42 23.17 -11.77 5.76
CA ALA A 42 22.01 -11.45 6.58
C ALA A 42 21.16 -12.70 6.89
N VAL A 43 21.01 -13.61 5.92
CA VAL A 43 20.30 -14.89 6.08
C VAL A 43 21.07 -15.82 7.03
N ASP A 44 22.37 -16.01 6.79
CA ASP A 44 23.23 -16.90 7.58
C ASP A 44 23.27 -16.50 9.07
N GLY A 45 23.30 -15.20 9.34
CA GLY A 45 23.29 -14.66 10.71
C GLY A 45 21.90 -14.40 11.27
N GLU A 46 20.84 -14.63 10.50
CA GLU A 46 19.49 -14.08 10.73
C GLU A 46 19.51 -12.59 11.17
N ALA A 47 20.48 -11.83 10.66
CA ALA A 47 20.83 -10.52 11.15
C ALA A 47 20.02 -9.43 10.44
N GLY A 48 19.10 -8.80 11.17
CA GLY A 48 18.32 -7.66 10.68
C GLY A 48 16.84 -7.73 11.06
N THR A 49 16.16 -6.61 10.90
CA THR A 49 14.71 -6.52 11.09
C THR A 49 13.96 -7.08 9.88
N ASN A 50 12.68 -7.35 10.02
CA ASN A 50 11.87 -7.86 8.90
C ASN A 50 11.77 -6.84 7.76
N GLU A 51 11.80 -5.54 8.05
CA GLU A 51 11.83 -4.46 7.05
C GLU A 51 13.12 -4.52 6.21
N VAL A 52 14.25 -4.84 6.84
CA VAL A 52 15.52 -5.04 6.13
C VAL A 52 15.43 -6.25 5.20
N PHE A 53 14.88 -7.37 5.69
CA PHE A 53 14.65 -8.57 4.89
C PHE A 53 13.70 -8.34 3.71
N GLU A 54 12.59 -7.62 3.91
CA GLU A 54 11.66 -7.26 2.83
C GLU A 54 12.28 -6.33 1.79
N THR A 55 13.13 -5.40 2.24
CA THR A 55 13.89 -4.52 1.35
C THR A 55 14.88 -5.34 0.51
N LEU A 56 15.64 -6.25 1.13
CA LEU A 56 16.54 -7.15 0.43
C LEU A 56 15.78 -8.02 -0.57
N ARG A 57 14.68 -8.64 -0.14
CA ARG A 57 13.80 -9.45 -0.97
C ARG A 57 13.33 -8.70 -2.20
N THR A 58 12.81 -7.48 -2.03
CA THR A 58 12.35 -6.63 -3.15
C THR A 58 13.47 -6.36 -4.15
N ARG A 59 14.68 -6.04 -3.66
CA ARG A 59 15.84 -5.83 -4.54
C ARG A 59 16.23 -7.09 -5.29
N ILE A 60 16.23 -8.25 -4.63
CA ILE A 60 16.57 -9.55 -5.24
C ILE A 60 15.51 -9.97 -6.27
N VAL A 61 14.22 -9.76 -5.98
CA VAL A 61 13.12 -10.01 -6.93
C VAL A 61 13.31 -9.20 -8.21
N ASN A 62 13.68 -7.93 -8.11
CA ASN A 62 13.96 -7.09 -9.28
C ASN A 62 15.12 -7.65 -10.12
N PHE A 63 16.20 -8.11 -9.48
CA PHE A 63 17.29 -8.79 -10.20
C PHE A 63 16.85 -10.11 -10.81
N ARG A 64 16.07 -10.92 -10.09
CA ARG A 64 15.52 -12.19 -10.59
C ARG A 64 14.70 -11.98 -11.86
N THR A 65 13.86 -10.94 -11.91
CA THR A 65 13.11 -10.58 -13.12
C THR A 65 14.05 -10.25 -14.29
N LYS A 66 15.09 -9.43 -14.06
CA LYS A 66 16.11 -9.13 -15.09
C LYS A 66 16.84 -10.39 -15.57
N PHE A 67 17.20 -11.30 -14.67
CA PHE A 67 17.83 -12.57 -15.04
C PHE A 67 16.87 -13.49 -15.81
N ALA A 68 15.58 -13.49 -15.48
CA ALA A 68 14.56 -14.25 -16.22
C ALA A 68 14.50 -13.79 -17.68
N GLU A 69 14.52 -12.49 -17.92
CA GLU A 69 14.59 -11.92 -19.28
C GLU A 69 15.93 -12.26 -19.96
N ALA A 70 17.05 -12.14 -19.25
CA ALA A 70 18.37 -12.41 -19.80
C ALA A 70 18.59 -13.88 -20.19
N ARG A 71 17.92 -14.84 -19.52
CA ARG A 71 17.94 -16.26 -19.89
C ARG A 71 17.28 -16.54 -21.23
N LEU A 72 16.36 -15.67 -21.66
CA LEU A 72 15.68 -15.77 -22.94
C LEU A 72 16.47 -15.06 -24.07
N LEU A 73 17.54 -14.33 -23.74
CA LEU A 73 18.39 -13.70 -24.75
C LEU A 73 18.99 -14.75 -25.67
N ASN A 74 18.95 -14.48 -26.97
CA ASN A 74 19.51 -15.33 -28.01
C ASN A 74 18.90 -16.74 -28.10
N ALA A 75 17.78 -17.03 -27.43
CA ALA A 75 17.19 -18.36 -27.39
C ALA A 75 16.99 -18.95 -28.81
N GLU A 76 16.32 -18.23 -29.69
CA GLU A 76 16.08 -18.67 -31.08
C GLU A 76 17.39 -18.90 -31.86
N ARG A 77 18.40 -18.05 -31.63
CA ARG A 77 19.68 -18.12 -32.34
C ARG A 77 20.54 -19.27 -31.84
N ILE A 78 20.53 -19.53 -30.53
CA ILE A 78 21.13 -20.71 -29.91
C ILE A 78 20.45 -21.97 -30.45
N THR A 79 19.11 -22.02 -30.48
CA THR A 79 18.36 -23.15 -31.05
C THR A 79 18.71 -23.39 -32.53
N THR A 80 18.81 -22.32 -33.32
CA THR A 80 19.18 -22.39 -34.74
C THR A 80 20.60 -22.95 -34.92
N LEU A 81 21.58 -22.44 -34.16
CA LEU A 81 22.96 -22.93 -34.23
C LEU A 81 23.10 -24.35 -33.71
N GLN A 82 22.34 -24.74 -32.69
CA GLN A 82 22.27 -26.13 -32.21
C GLN A 82 21.70 -27.06 -33.29
N ALA A 83 20.66 -26.64 -34.01
CA ALA A 83 20.10 -27.39 -35.12
C ALA A 83 21.09 -27.53 -36.29
N GLN A 84 21.83 -26.46 -36.62
CA GLN A 84 22.90 -26.50 -37.62
C GLN A 84 24.03 -27.45 -37.19
N LEU A 85 24.46 -27.39 -35.93
CA LEU A 85 25.46 -28.30 -35.37
C LEU A 85 25.00 -29.76 -35.41
N ALA A 86 23.73 -30.02 -35.10
CA ALA A 86 23.14 -31.35 -35.16
C ALA A 86 23.05 -31.88 -36.60
N ALA A 87 22.77 -31.01 -37.58
CA ALA A 87 22.74 -31.38 -39.00
C ALA A 87 24.11 -31.79 -39.56
N LEU A 88 25.22 -31.30 -38.96
CA LEU A 88 26.58 -31.74 -39.30
C LEU A 88 26.89 -33.16 -38.79
N GLY A 89 26.02 -33.76 -37.96
CA GLY A 89 26.22 -35.09 -37.37
C GLY A 89 27.28 -35.12 -36.26
N PRO A 90 27.43 -36.26 -35.56
CA PRO A 90 28.47 -36.43 -34.54
C PRO A 90 29.86 -36.46 -35.17
N VAL A 91 30.89 -36.18 -34.37
CA VAL A 91 32.29 -36.33 -34.80
C VAL A 91 32.53 -37.82 -35.13
N PRO A 92 33.10 -38.16 -36.31
CA PRO A 92 33.34 -39.56 -36.68
C PRO A 92 34.25 -40.27 -35.66
N GLU A 93 33.93 -41.51 -35.30
CA GLU A 93 34.75 -42.32 -34.38
C GLU A 93 36.17 -42.58 -34.92
N SER A 94 36.35 -42.53 -36.24
CA SER A 94 37.66 -42.63 -36.90
C SER A 94 38.53 -41.38 -36.74
N GLY A 95 37.98 -40.26 -36.25
CA GLY A 95 38.67 -38.97 -36.13
C GLY A 95 38.98 -38.28 -37.46
N ILE A 96 38.60 -38.88 -38.59
CA ILE A 96 38.88 -38.36 -39.93
C ILE A 96 37.60 -37.67 -40.44
N GLU A 97 37.54 -36.36 -40.24
CA GLU A 97 36.47 -35.48 -40.73
C GLU A 97 36.98 -34.64 -41.92
N PRO A 98 36.17 -34.38 -42.96
CA PRO A 98 36.56 -33.45 -44.01
C PRO A 98 36.88 -32.06 -43.44
N ALA A 99 37.99 -31.46 -43.88
CA ALA A 99 38.49 -30.19 -43.32
C ALA A 99 37.44 -29.05 -43.34
N THR A 100 36.56 -29.04 -44.34
CA THR A 100 35.46 -28.06 -44.45
C THR A 100 34.40 -28.23 -43.37
N ILE A 101 34.03 -29.47 -43.04
CA ILE A 101 33.03 -29.76 -41.99
C ILE A 101 33.63 -29.50 -40.60
N ALA A 102 34.88 -29.89 -40.38
CA ALA A 102 35.60 -29.59 -39.14
C ALA A 102 35.70 -28.06 -38.89
N SER A 103 35.97 -27.28 -39.94
CA SER A 103 35.99 -25.81 -39.84
C SER A 103 34.62 -25.23 -39.50
N GLN A 104 33.54 -25.69 -40.16
CA GLN A 104 32.17 -25.23 -39.88
C GLN A 104 31.70 -25.60 -38.47
N ARG A 105 32.00 -26.82 -38.01
CA ARG A 105 31.72 -27.27 -36.64
C ARG A 105 32.40 -26.37 -35.62
N SER A 106 33.68 -26.05 -35.83
CA SER A 106 34.45 -25.16 -34.97
C SER A 106 33.83 -23.76 -34.89
N GLU A 107 33.45 -23.18 -36.03
CA GLU A 107 32.84 -21.85 -36.10
C GLU A 107 31.49 -21.80 -35.37
N ILE A 108 30.59 -22.76 -35.63
CA ILE A 108 29.27 -22.84 -34.96
C ILE A 108 29.46 -23.03 -33.46
N THR A 109 30.41 -23.87 -33.03
CA THR A 109 30.70 -24.11 -31.61
C THR A 109 31.20 -22.85 -30.91
N GLN A 110 32.08 -22.06 -31.56
CA GLN A 110 32.52 -20.78 -31.01
C GLN A 110 31.37 -19.77 -30.89
N GLN A 111 30.49 -19.70 -31.90
CA GLN A 111 29.31 -18.84 -31.86
C GLN A 111 28.34 -19.27 -30.75
N LEU A 112 28.09 -20.57 -30.59
CA LEU A 112 27.28 -21.11 -29.50
C LEU A 112 27.87 -20.76 -28.14
N ALA A 113 29.16 -20.98 -27.92
CA ALA A 113 29.82 -20.65 -26.66
C ALA A 113 29.66 -19.15 -26.31
N LYS A 114 29.83 -18.27 -27.30
CA LYS A 114 29.66 -16.82 -27.14
C LYS A 114 28.22 -16.43 -26.76
N LEU A 115 27.22 -17.08 -27.35
CA LEU A 115 25.81 -16.78 -27.09
C LEU A 115 25.28 -17.45 -25.81
N GLN A 116 25.77 -18.63 -25.45
CA GLN A 116 25.36 -19.37 -24.27
C GLN A 116 25.99 -18.85 -22.98
N ALA A 117 27.22 -18.32 -23.04
CA ALA A 117 27.90 -17.77 -21.86
C ALA A 117 27.04 -16.77 -21.05
N PRO A 118 26.45 -15.71 -21.65
CA PRO A 118 25.59 -14.80 -20.90
C PRO A 118 24.30 -15.46 -20.38
N VAL A 119 23.74 -16.43 -21.10
CA VAL A 119 22.54 -17.18 -20.67
C VAL A 119 22.84 -18.04 -19.44
N GLN A 120 23.98 -18.74 -19.41
CA GLN A 120 24.40 -19.55 -18.27
C GLN A 120 24.71 -18.71 -17.03
N VAL A 121 25.33 -17.54 -17.22
CA VAL A 121 25.57 -16.60 -16.12
C VAL A 121 24.23 -16.08 -15.56
N ALA A 122 23.28 -15.74 -16.43
CA ALA A 122 21.94 -15.34 -16.01
C ALA A 122 21.18 -16.48 -15.32
N GLU A 123 21.30 -17.72 -15.77
CA GLU A 123 20.71 -18.92 -15.15
C GLU A 123 21.23 -19.15 -13.72
N ALA A 124 22.55 -19.08 -13.54
CA ALA A 124 23.18 -19.23 -12.23
C ALA A 124 22.76 -18.10 -11.28
N ALA A 125 22.73 -16.86 -11.77
CA ALA A 125 22.29 -15.70 -11.00
C ALA A 125 20.79 -15.76 -10.64
N TYR A 126 19.95 -16.24 -11.57
CA TYR A 126 18.53 -16.49 -11.33
C TYR A 126 18.33 -17.52 -10.23
N SER A 127 19.01 -18.66 -10.30
CA SER A 127 18.90 -19.73 -9.29
C SER A 127 19.35 -19.24 -7.91
N ARG A 128 20.45 -18.46 -7.83
CA ARG A 128 20.91 -17.84 -6.58
C ARG A 128 19.88 -16.86 -6.02
N ALA A 129 19.28 -16.03 -6.87
CA ALA A 129 18.24 -15.09 -6.46
C ALA A 129 17.00 -15.82 -5.92
N ASP A 130 16.57 -16.91 -6.56
CA ASP A 130 15.42 -17.69 -6.14
C ASP A 130 15.65 -18.39 -4.78
N GLY A 131 16.85 -18.96 -4.59
CA GLY A 131 17.26 -19.52 -3.30
C GLY A 131 17.22 -18.50 -2.17
N LEU A 132 17.82 -17.32 -2.38
CA LEU A 132 17.82 -16.25 -1.38
C LEU A 132 16.42 -15.73 -1.05
N ILE A 133 15.53 -15.62 -2.04
CA ILE A 133 14.13 -15.25 -1.79
C ILE A 133 13.45 -16.31 -0.92
N GLY A 134 13.65 -17.60 -1.21
CA GLY A 134 13.07 -18.70 -0.43
C GLY A 134 13.56 -18.74 1.02
N GLU A 135 14.83 -18.48 1.25
CA GLU A 135 15.42 -18.39 2.60
C GLU A 135 14.86 -17.19 3.37
N ILE A 136 14.84 -16.01 2.77
CA ILE A 136 14.25 -14.80 3.36
C ILE A 136 12.77 -15.02 3.69
N ASP A 137 12.00 -15.62 2.78
CA ASP A 137 10.58 -15.92 2.99
C ASP A 137 10.37 -16.92 4.14
N THR A 138 11.33 -17.81 4.37
CA THR A 138 11.27 -18.76 5.49
C THR A 138 11.54 -18.06 6.81
N ILE A 139 12.56 -17.20 6.89
CA ILE A 139 12.88 -16.38 8.07
C ILE A 139 11.70 -15.48 8.43
N ILE A 140 11.15 -14.74 7.46
CA ILE A 140 10.02 -13.84 7.70
C ILE A 140 8.81 -14.61 8.21
N ARG A 141 8.47 -15.75 7.60
CA ARG A 141 7.33 -16.58 8.03
C ARG A 141 7.53 -17.18 9.43
N ALA A 142 8.72 -17.67 9.75
CA ALA A 142 9.03 -18.19 11.08
C ALA A 142 8.85 -17.10 12.15
N ARG A 143 9.41 -15.91 11.92
CA ARG A 143 9.25 -14.76 12.83
C ARG A 143 7.82 -14.26 12.93
N GLN A 144 7.05 -14.29 11.84
CA GLN A 144 5.63 -13.97 11.88
C GLN A 144 4.87 -14.99 12.74
N ALA A 145 5.12 -16.29 12.55
CA ALA A 145 4.51 -17.34 13.37
C ALA A 145 4.85 -17.17 14.86
N ASP A 146 6.12 -16.93 15.19
CA ASP A 146 6.56 -16.71 16.57
C ASP A 146 5.91 -15.47 17.18
N ARG A 147 5.81 -14.36 16.43
CA ARG A 147 5.12 -13.14 16.91
C ARG A 147 3.64 -13.39 17.18
N LEU A 148 2.95 -14.11 16.29
CA LEU A 148 1.53 -14.44 16.46
C LEU A 148 1.27 -15.38 17.65
N LEU A 149 2.20 -16.30 17.92
CA LEU A 149 2.11 -17.26 19.03
C LEU A 149 2.73 -16.74 20.33
N SER A 150 3.37 -15.56 20.31
CA SER A 150 3.94 -14.95 21.50
C SER A 150 2.84 -14.47 22.45
N LEU A 151 2.92 -14.94 23.70
CA LEU A 151 2.04 -14.48 24.76
C LEU A 151 2.68 -13.27 25.44
N GLY A 152 2.16 -12.08 25.14
CA GLY A 152 2.58 -10.83 25.77
C GLY A 152 1.81 -10.52 27.06
N PRO A 153 2.14 -9.39 27.71
CA PRO A 153 1.41 -8.91 28.88
C PRO A 153 -0.07 -8.67 28.55
N SER A 154 -0.98 -9.26 29.33
CA SER A 154 -2.42 -9.04 29.12
C SER A 154 -2.79 -7.58 29.40
N PRO A 155 -3.44 -6.87 28.46
CA PRO A 155 -3.83 -5.47 28.63
C PRO A 155 -4.99 -5.28 29.61
N VAL A 156 -5.70 -6.36 29.95
CA VAL A 156 -6.85 -6.34 30.86
C VAL A 156 -6.42 -6.35 32.32
N ASN A 157 -5.15 -6.67 32.61
CA ASN A 157 -4.60 -6.64 33.97
C ASN A 157 -4.42 -5.19 34.44
N PRO A 158 -5.13 -4.71 35.48
CA PRO A 158 -5.02 -3.34 35.97
C PRO A 158 -3.61 -2.95 36.43
N GLY A 159 -2.79 -3.91 36.87
CA GLY A 159 -1.41 -3.66 37.29
C GLY A 159 -0.51 -3.11 36.19
N ASN A 160 -0.85 -3.38 34.93
CA ASN A 160 -0.07 -2.98 33.75
C ASN A 160 -0.32 -1.51 33.34
N TRP A 161 -1.45 -0.94 33.73
CA TRP A 161 -1.88 0.40 33.30
C TRP A 161 -1.05 1.54 33.88
N GLY A 162 -0.57 1.38 35.12
CA GLY A 162 0.28 2.40 35.76
C GLY A 162 1.58 2.62 34.99
N VAL A 163 2.22 1.54 34.56
CA VAL A 163 3.45 1.58 33.74
C VAL A 163 3.14 2.21 32.39
N ALA A 164 2.11 1.72 31.70
CA ALA A 164 1.73 2.17 30.37
C ALA A 164 1.42 3.68 30.31
N LEU A 165 0.66 4.20 31.28
CA LEU A 165 0.34 5.63 31.36
C LEU A 165 1.56 6.49 31.71
N THR A 166 2.49 5.96 32.52
CA THR A 166 3.73 6.65 32.86
C THR A 166 4.64 6.77 31.64
N ASP A 167 4.79 5.67 30.88
CA ASP A 167 5.55 5.67 29.63
C ASP A 167 4.97 6.66 28.61
N LEU A 168 3.64 6.65 28.42
CA LEU A 168 2.96 7.62 27.55
C LEU A 168 3.22 9.07 28.00
N SER A 169 3.13 9.35 29.30
CA SER A 169 3.43 10.67 29.85
C SER A 169 4.88 11.08 29.59
N ASN A 170 5.84 10.15 29.76
CA ASN A 170 7.25 10.41 29.50
C ASN A 170 7.51 10.73 28.02
N VAL A 171 6.91 9.98 27.11
CA VAL A 171 6.99 10.24 25.66
C VAL A 171 6.42 11.62 25.31
N VAL A 172 5.23 11.95 25.82
CA VAL A 172 4.56 13.23 25.56
C VAL A 172 5.36 14.40 26.16
N ASN A 173 5.90 14.24 27.37
CA ASN A 173 6.78 15.25 27.97
C ASN A 173 8.08 15.41 27.17
N GLY A 174 8.60 14.31 26.61
CA GLY A 174 9.73 14.30 25.70
C GLY A 174 9.55 15.14 24.44
N LEU A 175 8.32 15.28 23.92
CA LEU A 175 8.01 16.19 22.81
C LEU A 175 8.14 17.66 23.22
N THR A 176 7.76 17.99 24.45
CA THR A 176 7.85 19.38 24.94
C THR A 176 9.30 19.82 25.16
N ALA A 177 10.24 18.90 25.36
CA ALA A 177 11.66 19.19 25.46
C ALA A 177 12.25 19.74 24.15
N GLU A 178 11.65 19.44 22.99
CA GLU A 178 12.07 19.96 21.68
C GLU A 178 11.76 21.47 21.51
N ARG A 179 10.97 22.07 22.41
CA ARG A 179 10.67 23.51 22.42
C ARG A 179 11.92 24.39 22.53
N ARG A 180 13.06 23.84 22.98
CA ARG A 180 14.36 24.54 22.99
C ARG A 180 14.80 25.04 21.60
N LEU A 181 14.31 24.42 20.52
CA LEU A 181 14.61 24.82 19.15
C LEU A 181 14.02 26.20 18.79
N PHE A 182 12.98 26.65 19.48
CA PHE A 182 12.42 27.99 19.29
C PHE A 182 13.36 29.12 19.71
N SER A 183 14.36 28.81 20.56
CA SER A 183 15.40 29.73 20.99
C SER A 183 16.77 29.46 20.33
N ASP A 184 16.86 28.47 19.43
CA ASP A 184 18.10 28.14 18.73
C ASP A 184 18.33 29.12 17.56
N ALA A 185 19.50 29.76 17.54
CA ALA A 185 19.89 30.69 16.49
C ALA A 185 19.94 30.01 15.11
N THR A 186 20.25 28.71 15.04
CA THR A 186 20.30 27.95 13.79
C THR A 186 18.89 27.74 13.23
N ALA A 187 17.95 27.30 14.06
CA ALA A 187 16.54 27.12 13.68
C ALA A 187 15.91 28.46 13.26
N LEU A 188 16.18 29.54 13.99
CA LEU A 188 15.71 30.89 13.64
C LEU A 188 16.28 31.39 12.31
N LYS A 189 17.54 31.05 11.99
CA LYS A 189 18.15 31.37 10.70
C LYS A 189 17.44 30.61 9.57
N THR A 190 17.27 29.29 9.71
CA THR A 190 16.54 28.46 8.74
C THR A 190 15.14 29.01 8.49
N LEU A 191 14.39 29.31 9.56
CA LEU A 191 13.05 29.89 9.47
C LEU A 191 13.02 31.19 8.66
N ARG A 192 14.00 32.09 8.84
CA ARG A 192 14.07 33.36 8.11
C ARG A 192 14.40 33.15 6.63
N GLU A 193 15.29 32.21 6.33
CA GLU A 193 15.68 31.88 4.95
C GLU A 193 14.54 31.20 4.19
N THR A 194 13.77 30.33 4.85
CA THR A 194 12.63 29.61 4.27
C THR A 194 11.30 30.35 4.42
N ALA A 195 11.25 31.49 5.12
CA ALA A 195 10.03 32.26 5.39
C ALA A 195 9.16 32.53 4.15
N PRO A 196 9.70 32.93 2.98
CA PRO A 196 8.87 33.15 1.79
C PRO A 196 8.15 31.88 1.33
N VAL A 197 8.84 30.73 1.37
CA VAL A 197 8.28 29.43 0.99
C VAL A 197 7.23 28.99 2.01
N ILE A 198 7.51 29.16 3.31
CA ILE A 198 6.55 28.84 4.38
C ILE A 198 5.27 29.67 4.23
N LEU A 199 5.39 30.98 4.02
CA LEU A 199 4.23 31.85 3.85
C LEU A 199 3.41 31.48 2.61
N LEU A 200 4.08 31.12 1.50
CA LEU A 200 3.41 30.62 0.30
C LEU A 200 2.66 29.32 0.61
N LEU A 201 3.30 28.34 1.24
CA LEU A 201 2.69 27.04 1.56
C LEU A 201 1.55 27.18 2.56
N LEU A 202 1.67 28.02 3.59
CA LEU A 202 0.59 28.32 4.54
C LEU A 202 -0.57 29.03 3.86
N GLY A 203 -0.29 29.98 2.97
CA GLY A 203 -1.31 30.63 2.14
C GLY A 203 -2.04 29.62 1.25
N LEU A 204 -1.30 28.74 0.58
CA LEU A 204 -1.84 27.66 -0.23
C LEU A 204 -2.70 26.71 0.60
N ALA A 205 -2.21 26.24 1.75
CA ALA A 205 -2.95 25.39 2.67
C ALA A 205 -4.25 26.07 3.13
N ALA A 206 -4.19 27.33 3.55
CA ALA A 206 -5.36 28.09 3.98
C ALA A 206 -6.40 28.23 2.85
N VAL A 207 -5.95 28.51 1.62
CA VAL A 207 -6.84 28.58 0.44
C VAL A 207 -7.47 27.22 0.16
N LEU A 208 -6.69 26.14 0.09
CA LEU A 208 -7.19 24.80 -0.23
C LEU A 208 -8.17 24.28 0.84
N LEU A 209 -7.85 24.47 2.13
CA LEU A 209 -8.70 24.00 3.24
C LEU A 209 -10.00 24.80 3.39
N THR A 210 -9.97 26.13 3.17
CA THR A 210 -11.16 26.97 3.37
C THR A 210 -12.03 27.11 2.11
N ARG A 211 -11.41 27.09 0.92
CA ARG A 211 -12.12 27.29 -0.36
C ARG A 211 -12.44 26.00 -1.09
N GLY A 212 -11.94 24.84 -0.64
CA GLY A 212 -12.19 23.55 -1.31
C GLY A 212 -13.66 23.30 -1.60
N ARG A 213 -14.55 23.50 -0.61
CA ARG A 213 -16.00 23.34 -0.81
C ARG A 213 -16.59 24.31 -1.84
N ARG A 214 -16.09 25.56 -1.92
CA ARG A 214 -16.57 26.56 -2.89
C ARG A 214 -16.12 26.22 -4.31
N TRP A 215 -14.91 25.69 -4.48
CA TRP A 215 -14.39 25.29 -5.79
C TRP A 215 -15.13 24.07 -6.34
N VAL A 216 -15.49 23.11 -5.49
CA VAL A 216 -16.34 21.97 -5.87
C VAL A 216 -17.69 22.46 -6.39
N VAL A 217 -18.37 23.36 -5.67
CA VAL A 217 -19.67 23.92 -6.11
C VAL A 217 -19.55 24.75 -7.38
N ALA A 218 -18.46 25.51 -7.55
CA ALA A 218 -18.23 26.30 -8.75
C ALA A 218 -17.95 25.42 -9.97
N LEU A 219 -17.16 24.34 -9.79
CA LEU A 219 -16.85 23.38 -10.84
C LEU A 219 -18.09 22.58 -11.26
N ASP A 220 -18.92 22.14 -10.31
CA ASP A 220 -20.23 21.53 -10.58
C ASP A 220 -21.11 22.44 -11.45
N ARG A 221 -21.24 23.71 -11.05
CA ARG A 221 -22.04 24.71 -11.80
C ARG A 221 -21.49 24.94 -13.20
N TYR A 222 -20.17 25.03 -13.34
CA TYR A 222 -19.52 25.21 -14.64
C TYR A 222 -19.75 23.99 -15.55
N LEU A 223 -19.60 22.77 -15.03
CA LEU A 223 -19.83 21.55 -15.81
C LEU A 223 -21.30 21.40 -16.27
N ARG A 224 -22.27 21.82 -15.45
CA ARG A 224 -23.69 21.88 -15.84
C ARG A 224 -23.97 22.82 -17.01
N THR A 225 -23.18 23.89 -17.19
CA THR A 225 -23.37 24.82 -18.33
C THR A 225 -22.96 24.24 -19.69
N PHE A 226 -22.16 23.16 -19.74
CA PHE A 226 -21.79 22.48 -20.98
C PHE A 226 -22.85 21.49 -21.51
N GLY A 227 -24.08 21.53 -20.97
CA GLY A 227 -25.21 20.73 -21.45
C GLY A 227 -25.08 19.23 -21.19
N ARG A 228 -24.14 18.81 -20.33
CA ARG A 228 -23.95 17.41 -19.95
C ARG A 228 -24.73 17.12 -18.68
N ASN A 229 -26.03 16.95 -18.83
CA ASN A 229 -26.89 16.46 -17.76
C ASN A 229 -26.51 14.99 -17.46
N GLY A 230 -26.02 14.72 -16.25
CA GLY A 230 -26.16 13.39 -15.64
C GLY A 230 -25.16 12.29 -16.01
N SER A 231 -23.95 12.60 -16.50
CA SER A 231 -22.91 11.56 -16.61
C SER A 231 -22.31 11.29 -15.21
N GLU A 232 -22.55 10.10 -14.66
CA GLU A 232 -22.03 9.64 -13.34
C GLU A 232 -20.50 9.79 -13.24
N VAL A 233 -19.80 9.68 -14.38
CA VAL A 233 -18.35 9.94 -14.54
C VAL A 233 -17.94 11.32 -14.00
N TRP A 234 -18.69 12.38 -14.30
CA TRP A 234 -18.38 13.73 -13.80
C TRP A 234 -18.69 13.90 -12.32
N GLY A 235 -19.72 13.20 -11.83
CA GLY A 235 -20.00 13.09 -10.40
C GLY A 235 -18.82 12.46 -9.65
N PHE A 236 -18.26 11.39 -10.21
CA PHE A 236 -17.04 10.75 -9.70
C PHE A 236 -15.85 11.70 -9.67
N VAL A 237 -15.50 12.33 -10.80
CA VAL A 237 -14.37 13.27 -10.88
C VAL A 237 -14.54 14.43 -9.90
N LEU A 238 -15.75 14.99 -9.80
CA LEU A 238 -16.06 16.08 -8.88
C LEU A 238 -15.94 15.64 -7.42
N SER A 239 -16.40 14.44 -7.09
CA SER A 239 -16.27 13.87 -5.74
C SER A 239 -14.81 13.65 -5.35
N LEU A 240 -13.97 13.22 -6.30
CA LEU A 240 -12.56 12.99 -6.08
C LEU A 240 -11.83 14.32 -5.89
N PHE A 241 -12.17 15.33 -6.69
CA PHE A 241 -11.65 16.69 -6.53
C PHE A 241 -12.01 17.27 -5.15
N ALA A 242 -13.21 16.99 -4.64
CA ALA A 242 -13.65 17.42 -3.31
C ALA A 242 -12.80 16.84 -2.17
N VAL A 243 -12.09 15.75 -2.41
CA VAL A 243 -11.23 15.05 -1.43
C VAL A 243 -9.76 15.38 -1.63
N ILE A 244 -9.30 15.41 -2.89
CA ILE A 244 -7.91 15.73 -3.22
C ILE A 244 -7.56 17.16 -2.82
N VAL A 245 -8.46 18.13 -3.02
CA VAL A 245 -8.19 19.55 -2.69
C VAL A 245 -7.86 19.76 -1.20
N PRO A 246 -8.70 19.36 -0.23
CA PRO A 246 -8.36 19.50 1.19
C PRO A 246 -7.17 18.63 1.59
N PHE A 247 -6.99 17.45 0.98
CA PHE A 247 -5.81 16.61 1.19
C PHE A 247 -4.51 17.35 0.81
N LEU A 248 -4.45 17.96 -0.38
CA LEU A 248 -3.32 18.79 -0.80
C LEU A 248 -3.10 19.98 0.13
N GLY A 249 -4.17 20.52 0.72
CA GLY A 249 -4.08 21.54 1.76
C GLY A 249 -3.34 21.05 3.02
N VAL A 250 -3.62 19.83 3.48
CA VAL A 250 -2.90 19.20 4.60
C VAL A 250 -1.45 18.90 4.22
N VAL A 251 -1.20 18.42 3.00
CA VAL A 251 0.17 18.19 2.50
C VAL A 251 0.98 19.49 2.50
N ALA A 252 0.42 20.57 1.96
CA ALA A 252 1.06 21.89 1.97
C ALA A 252 1.30 22.40 3.40
N LEU A 253 0.36 22.17 4.32
CA LEU A 253 0.52 22.52 5.74
C LEU A 253 1.66 21.73 6.39
N ALA A 254 1.73 20.42 6.16
CA ALA A 254 2.79 19.56 6.70
C ALA A 254 4.17 20.02 6.20
N PHE A 255 4.31 20.24 4.88
CA PHE A 255 5.56 20.77 4.32
C PHE A 255 5.92 22.15 4.87
N ALA A 256 4.94 23.04 5.07
CA ALA A 256 5.18 24.35 5.66
C ALA A 256 5.74 24.24 7.09
N LEU A 257 5.16 23.34 7.89
CA LEU A 257 5.56 23.11 9.28
C LEU A 257 6.97 22.50 9.36
N VAL A 258 7.29 21.51 8.52
CA VAL A 258 8.65 20.95 8.45
C VAL A 258 9.67 21.99 7.98
N ALA A 259 9.32 22.78 6.96
CA ALA A 259 10.20 23.82 6.41
C ALA A 259 10.56 24.94 7.41
N THR A 260 9.81 25.07 8.52
CA THR A 260 10.16 26.00 9.60
C THR A 260 11.50 25.69 10.26
N GLY A 261 11.94 24.42 10.24
CA GLY A 261 13.11 23.97 10.99
C GLY A 261 12.97 24.11 12.51
N MET A 262 11.76 24.36 13.01
CA MET A 262 11.46 24.55 14.44
C MET A 262 10.98 23.27 15.12
N LEU A 263 10.71 22.24 14.34
CA LEU A 263 10.36 20.91 14.83
C LEU A 263 11.65 20.14 15.13
N GLY A 264 11.68 19.40 16.25
CA GLY A 264 12.73 18.41 16.46
C GLY A 264 12.40 17.11 15.73
N LEU A 265 13.23 16.08 15.90
CA LEU A 265 13.08 14.80 15.20
C LEU A 265 11.69 14.19 15.42
N ARG A 266 11.16 14.26 16.65
CA ARG A 266 9.86 13.70 16.99
C ARG A 266 8.71 14.54 16.44
N GLY A 267 8.82 15.87 16.56
CA GLY A 267 7.84 16.80 16.00
C GLY A 267 7.74 16.71 14.48
N GLU A 268 8.88 16.55 13.80
CA GLU A 268 8.95 16.37 12.36
C GLU A 268 8.25 15.08 11.91
N GLU A 269 8.49 13.96 12.60
CA GLU A 269 7.85 12.68 12.30
C GLU A 269 6.31 12.70 12.50
N LEU A 270 5.82 13.40 13.53
CA LEU A 270 4.38 13.60 13.71
C LEU A 270 3.77 14.44 12.57
N VAL A 271 4.47 15.49 12.14
CA VAL A 271 4.00 16.38 11.07
C VAL A 271 4.09 15.70 9.71
N SER A 272 5.13 14.92 9.45
CA SER A 272 5.30 14.12 8.22
C SER A 272 4.22 13.03 8.09
N SER A 273 3.63 12.59 9.20
CA SER A 273 2.52 11.63 9.25
C SER A 273 1.14 12.24 8.99
N LEU A 274 0.97 13.57 9.12
CA LEU A 274 -0.32 14.26 8.91
C LEU A 274 -0.99 13.95 7.55
N PRO A 275 -0.26 13.93 6.42
CA PRO A 275 -0.85 13.56 5.13
C PRO A 275 -1.45 12.15 5.14
N VAL A 276 -0.79 11.18 5.74
CA VAL A 276 -1.29 9.80 5.81
C VAL A 276 -2.58 9.74 6.62
N TRP A 277 -2.62 10.38 7.79
CA TRP A 277 -3.83 10.45 8.62
C TRP A 277 -4.98 11.18 7.91
N ALA A 278 -4.68 12.28 7.22
CA ALA A 278 -5.68 12.99 6.43
C ALA A 278 -6.20 12.15 5.25
N ALA A 279 -5.32 11.40 4.57
CA ALA A 279 -5.72 10.47 3.51
C ALA A 279 -6.66 9.38 4.04
N LEU A 280 -6.38 8.81 5.21
CA LEU A 280 -7.25 7.82 5.86
C LEU A 280 -8.63 8.40 6.19
N LEU A 281 -8.69 9.58 6.80
CA LEU A 281 -9.96 10.22 7.17
C LEU A 281 -10.76 10.68 5.95
N PHE A 282 -10.12 11.36 5.00
CA PHE A 282 -10.81 11.84 3.81
C PHE A 282 -11.18 10.69 2.86
N GLY A 283 -10.33 9.69 2.73
CA GLY A 283 -10.58 8.48 1.94
C GLY A 283 -11.74 7.67 2.50
N ALA A 284 -11.76 7.42 3.81
CA ALA A 284 -12.89 6.75 4.47
C ALA A 284 -14.17 7.58 4.36
N ARG A 285 -14.06 8.91 4.47
CA ARG A 285 -15.21 9.81 4.31
C ARG A 285 -15.84 9.69 2.92
N TRP A 286 -14.99 9.81 1.90
CA TRP A 286 -15.34 9.70 0.50
C TRP A 286 -15.95 8.34 0.18
N LEU A 287 -15.30 7.28 0.65
CA LEU A 287 -15.75 5.92 0.43
C LEU A 287 -17.15 5.67 1.02
N ALA A 288 -17.40 6.13 2.25
CA ALA A 288 -18.72 5.94 2.86
C ALA A 288 -19.82 6.75 2.17
N ASP A 289 -19.50 7.95 1.66
CA ASP A 289 -20.47 8.78 0.92
C ASP A 289 -20.85 8.14 -0.43
N TRP A 290 -19.93 7.41 -1.09
CA TRP A 290 -20.23 6.62 -2.29
C TRP A 290 -20.96 5.31 -2.01
N LEU A 291 -20.51 4.54 -1.02
CA LEU A 291 -21.13 3.26 -0.68
C LEU A 291 -22.56 3.45 -0.16
N PHE A 292 -22.80 4.55 0.55
CA PHE A 292 -24.08 4.88 1.16
C PHE A 292 -24.49 6.33 0.85
N PRO A 293 -25.08 6.60 -0.34
CA PRO A 293 -25.53 7.93 -0.74
C PRO A 293 -26.57 8.54 0.22
N ARG A 294 -26.68 9.88 0.23
CA ARG A 294 -27.61 10.65 1.08
C ARG A 294 -29.00 10.88 0.45
N GLU A 295 -29.12 10.83 -0.87
CA GLU A 295 -30.34 11.15 -1.64
C GLU A 295 -31.03 9.89 -2.20
N ASP A 296 -32.09 10.05 -2.99
CA ASP A 296 -32.84 9.01 -3.74
C ASP A 296 -32.00 8.33 -4.84
N GLU A 297 -30.68 8.32 -4.68
CA GLU A 297 -29.75 7.55 -5.51
C GLU A 297 -29.70 6.11 -5.02
N ASP A 298 -29.64 5.19 -5.98
CA ASP A 298 -29.48 3.77 -5.69
C ASP A 298 -28.12 3.53 -5.00
N PRO A 299 -28.14 2.98 -3.76
CA PRO A 299 -26.94 2.75 -3.01
C PRO A 299 -26.19 1.58 -3.64
N LEU A 300 -24.86 1.67 -3.69
CA LEU A 300 -23.99 0.58 -4.12
C LEU A 300 -24.18 -0.69 -3.25
N ILE A 301 -24.47 -0.48 -1.97
CA ILE A 301 -24.80 -1.54 -1.03
C ILE A 301 -26.29 -1.39 -0.67
N PRO A 302 -27.15 -2.33 -1.07
CA PRO A 302 -28.60 -2.22 -0.89
C PRO A 302 -28.97 -2.45 0.56
N ILE A 303 -29.09 -1.35 1.30
CA ILE A 303 -29.56 -1.29 2.68
C ILE A 303 -30.67 -0.25 2.82
N SER A 304 -31.48 -0.40 3.88
CA SER A 304 -32.53 0.57 4.19
C SER A 304 -31.96 1.95 4.44
N VAL A 305 -32.71 3.00 4.09
CA VAL A 305 -32.28 4.41 4.17
C VAL A 305 -31.88 4.78 5.60
N GLU A 306 -32.57 4.24 6.60
CA GLU A 306 -32.32 4.47 8.03
C GLU A 306 -30.93 3.94 8.45
N ARG A 307 -30.48 2.85 7.85
CA ARG A 307 -29.18 2.22 8.16
C ARG A 307 -28.01 2.91 7.44
N ARG A 308 -28.24 3.63 6.34
CA ARG A 308 -27.18 4.34 5.60
C ARG A 308 -26.45 5.37 6.46
N ARG A 309 -27.18 6.11 7.30
CA ARG A 309 -26.56 7.11 8.20
C ARG A 309 -25.69 6.46 9.26
N ALA A 310 -26.14 5.36 9.86
CA ALA A 310 -25.39 4.60 10.85
C ALA A 310 -24.12 4.00 10.23
N ALA A 311 -24.23 3.37 9.05
CA ALA A 311 -23.09 2.77 8.35
C ALA A 311 -22.00 3.80 8.02
N ARG A 312 -22.37 5.01 7.56
CA ARG A 312 -21.40 6.10 7.35
C ARG A 312 -20.72 6.52 8.65
N ALA A 313 -21.50 6.67 9.73
CA ALA A 313 -20.96 7.04 11.03
C ALA A 313 -19.97 5.98 11.55
N ASP A 314 -20.30 4.69 11.41
CA ASP A 314 -19.41 3.60 11.83
C ASP A 314 -18.10 3.59 11.01
N ILE A 315 -18.14 3.82 9.68
CA ILE A 315 -16.93 3.95 8.85
C ILE A 315 -16.08 5.14 9.29
N TYR A 316 -16.70 6.30 9.56
CA TYR A 316 -15.97 7.49 10.00
C TYR A 316 -15.32 7.27 11.37
N MET A 317 -16.06 6.69 12.32
CA MET A 317 -15.53 6.39 13.65
C MET A 317 -14.42 5.34 13.59
N LEU A 318 -14.55 4.31 12.75
CA LEU A 318 -13.49 3.34 12.50
C LEU A 318 -12.22 4.02 11.96
N SER A 319 -12.35 4.90 10.96
CA SER A 319 -11.20 5.64 10.41
C SER A 319 -10.53 6.53 11.45
N PHE A 320 -11.32 7.14 12.35
CA PHE A 320 -10.81 7.95 13.45
C PHE A 320 -10.04 7.10 14.47
N VAL A 321 -10.55 5.90 14.80
CA VAL A 321 -9.85 4.96 15.69
C VAL A 321 -8.54 4.49 15.08
N VAL A 322 -8.51 4.16 13.79
CA VAL A 322 -7.28 3.77 13.06
C VAL A 322 -6.25 4.90 13.08
N VAL A 323 -6.67 6.15 12.87
CA VAL A 323 -5.76 7.31 12.96
C VAL A 323 -5.28 7.54 14.38
N LEU A 324 -6.15 7.41 15.40
CA LEU A 324 -5.75 7.55 16.80
C LEU A 324 -4.73 6.49 17.20
N ARG A 325 -4.89 5.27 16.69
CA ARG A 325 -3.93 4.18 16.85
C ARG A 325 -2.58 4.52 16.19
N SER A 326 -2.60 4.95 14.92
CA SER A 326 -1.38 5.36 14.22
C SER A 326 -0.65 6.51 14.91
N ILE A 327 -1.38 7.49 15.46
CA ILE A 327 -0.80 8.57 16.28
C ILE A 327 -0.12 7.98 17.52
N LEU A 328 -0.80 7.08 18.24
CA LEU A 328 -0.26 6.43 19.43
C LEU A 328 1.00 5.63 19.11
N ASP A 329 0.99 4.80 18.07
CA ASP A 329 2.16 4.01 17.64
C ASP A 329 3.34 4.91 17.26
N THR A 330 3.07 6.02 16.56
CA THR A 330 4.09 7.03 16.21
C THR A 330 4.70 7.63 17.49
N LEU A 331 3.88 7.99 18.47
CA LEU A 331 4.37 8.51 19.75
C LEU A 331 5.24 7.49 20.47
N LEU A 332 4.75 6.25 20.60
CA LEU A 332 5.44 5.17 21.31
C LEU A 332 6.78 4.81 20.67
N SER A 333 6.96 5.02 19.36
CA SER A 333 8.23 4.82 18.67
C SER A 333 9.37 5.73 19.13
N PHE A 334 9.05 6.85 19.81
CA PHE A 334 10.04 7.87 20.18
C PHE A 334 10.81 7.61 21.49
N GLY A 335 10.36 6.64 22.29
CA GLY A 335 10.87 6.39 23.63
C GLY A 335 11.23 4.93 23.86
N THR A 336 12.11 4.68 24.84
CA THR A 336 12.28 3.35 25.41
C THR A 336 11.08 3.08 26.31
N ILE A 337 10.14 2.28 25.83
CA ILE A 337 8.93 1.89 26.55
C ILE A 337 9.05 0.46 27.06
N SER A 338 8.27 0.13 28.10
CA SER A 338 8.09 -1.25 28.53
C SER A 338 7.33 -2.07 27.49
N ASP A 339 7.65 -3.36 27.37
CA ASP A 339 6.91 -4.33 26.53
C ASP A 339 5.42 -4.44 26.88
N VAL A 340 5.02 -3.92 28.05
CA VAL A 340 3.64 -3.86 28.53
C VAL A 340 2.87 -2.68 27.91
N THR A 341 3.56 -1.59 27.56
CA THR A 341 2.96 -0.29 27.28
C THR A 341 2.15 -0.29 25.98
N GLU A 342 2.74 -0.76 24.89
CA GLU A 342 2.07 -0.77 23.58
C GLU A 342 0.79 -1.64 23.59
N PRO A 343 0.81 -2.91 24.04
CA PRO A 343 -0.42 -3.73 24.10
C PRO A 343 -1.51 -3.12 24.98
N VAL A 344 -1.15 -2.52 26.11
CA VAL A 344 -2.11 -1.93 27.07
C VAL A 344 -2.79 -0.69 26.49
N LEU A 345 -2.01 0.23 25.89
CA LEU A 345 -2.56 1.47 25.37
C LEU A 345 -3.32 1.28 24.06
N ASN A 346 -2.91 0.33 23.22
CA ASN A 346 -3.61 0.00 21.98
C ASN A 346 -4.89 -0.80 22.21
N PHE A 347 -4.98 -1.59 23.30
CA PHE A 347 -6.12 -2.47 23.53
C PHE A 347 -7.50 -1.78 23.48
N PRO A 348 -7.75 -0.63 24.13
CA PRO A 348 -9.02 0.09 23.99
C PRO A 348 -9.32 0.48 22.54
N LEU A 349 -8.31 0.87 21.77
CA LEU A 349 -8.46 1.22 20.36
C LEU A 349 -8.78 -0.02 19.52
N THR A 350 -8.13 -1.15 19.79
CA THR A 350 -8.43 -2.45 19.16
C THR A 350 -9.87 -2.89 19.46
N VAL A 351 -10.33 -2.72 20.70
CA VAL A 351 -11.73 -3.00 21.08
C VAL A 351 -12.70 -2.09 20.33
N LEU A 352 -12.45 -0.77 20.27
CA LEU A 352 -13.28 0.17 19.52
C LEU A 352 -13.30 -0.15 18.02
N ALA A 353 -12.14 -0.47 17.43
CA ALA A 353 -12.03 -0.90 16.04
C ALA A 353 -12.85 -2.16 15.80
N GLY A 354 -12.76 -3.16 16.69
CA GLY A 354 -13.60 -4.36 16.67
C GLY A 354 -15.10 -4.02 16.73
N VAL A 355 -15.53 -3.13 17.62
CA VAL A 355 -16.95 -2.73 17.71
C VAL A 355 -17.46 -2.11 16.41
N PHE A 356 -16.72 -1.18 15.79
CA PHE A 356 -17.16 -0.57 14.54
C PHE A 356 -17.06 -1.55 13.36
N LEU A 357 -16.03 -2.39 13.32
CA LEU A 357 -15.90 -3.46 12.32
C LEU A 357 -17.05 -4.47 12.41
N PHE A 358 -17.48 -4.83 13.62
CA PHE A 358 -18.63 -5.69 13.87
C PHE A 358 -19.91 -5.07 13.31
N ARG A 359 -20.16 -3.78 13.59
CA ARG A 359 -21.34 -3.06 13.07
C ARG A 359 -21.34 -2.98 11.55
N ILE A 360 -20.20 -2.66 10.95
CA ILE A 360 -20.04 -2.67 9.49
C ILE A 360 -20.31 -4.07 8.94
N GLY A 361 -19.75 -5.13 9.54
CA GLY A 361 -20.01 -6.51 9.16
C GLY A 361 -21.49 -6.90 9.24
N GLN A 362 -22.22 -6.43 10.26
CA GLN A 362 -23.67 -6.61 10.36
C GLN A 362 -24.43 -5.89 9.24
N VAL A 363 -24.02 -4.67 8.89
CA VAL A 363 -24.58 -3.91 7.76
C VAL A 363 -24.41 -4.70 6.46
N LEU A 364 -23.19 -5.16 6.16
CA LEU A 364 -22.88 -5.96 4.97
C LEU A 364 -23.66 -7.28 4.93
N ARG A 365 -23.79 -7.97 6.08
CA ARG A 365 -24.60 -9.19 6.20
C ARG A 365 -26.08 -8.95 5.92
N SER A 366 -26.58 -7.76 6.25
CA SER A 366 -27.97 -7.36 6.02
C SER A 366 -28.25 -6.81 4.61
N ALA A 367 -27.21 -6.57 3.82
CA ALA A 367 -27.31 -6.15 2.43
C ALA A 367 -27.72 -7.34 1.52
N SER A 368 -28.94 -7.85 1.71
CA SER A 368 -29.51 -8.90 0.88
C SER A 368 -30.35 -8.27 -0.24
N GLN A 369 -29.88 -8.36 -1.48
CA GLN A 369 -30.76 -8.19 -2.64
C GLN A 369 -31.63 -9.43 -2.76
N VAL A 370 -32.90 -9.29 -2.40
CA VAL A 370 -33.94 -10.20 -2.87
C VAL A 370 -34.42 -9.61 -4.20
N VAL A 371 -33.86 -10.07 -5.31
CA VAL A 371 -34.39 -9.73 -6.63
C VAL A 371 -35.55 -10.67 -6.89
N VAL A 372 -36.71 -10.11 -7.21
CA VAL A 372 -37.85 -10.90 -7.71
C VAL A 372 -37.63 -11.06 -9.20
N ASP A 373 -37.44 -12.29 -9.65
CA ASP A 373 -37.33 -12.64 -11.07
C ASP A 373 -38.67 -12.37 -11.79
N ASP A 374 -38.67 -12.34 -13.13
CA ASP A 374 -39.89 -12.13 -13.94
C ASP A 374 -40.99 -13.18 -13.63
N ASP A 375 -40.59 -14.35 -13.12
CA ASP A 375 -41.47 -15.44 -12.66
C ASP A 375 -41.98 -15.27 -11.22
N GLY A 376 -41.67 -14.17 -10.54
CA GLY A 376 -42.04 -13.93 -9.14
C GLY A 376 -41.15 -14.65 -8.12
N GLU A 377 -40.11 -15.36 -8.56
CA GLU A 377 -39.18 -16.07 -7.69
C GLU A 377 -38.12 -15.15 -7.08
N ARG A 378 -37.95 -15.24 -5.76
CA ARG A 378 -36.92 -14.50 -5.02
C ARG A 378 -35.54 -15.12 -5.27
N LYS A 379 -34.73 -14.55 -6.17
CA LYS A 379 -33.34 -14.96 -6.41
C LYS A 379 -32.36 -14.09 -5.63
N VAL A 380 -31.43 -14.78 -4.96
CA VAL A 380 -30.29 -14.18 -4.24
C VAL A 380 -29.15 -14.00 -5.22
N THR A 381 -28.72 -12.76 -5.48
CA THR A 381 -27.63 -12.45 -6.41
C THR A 381 -26.28 -12.96 -5.90
N THR A 382 -25.34 -13.34 -6.79
CA THR A 382 -23.98 -13.76 -6.40
C THR A 382 -23.27 -12.70 -5.56
N PHE A 383 -23.47 -11.41 -5.87
CA PHE A 383 -22.98 -10.28 -5.10
C PHE A 383 -23.47 -10.30 -3.64
N SER A 384 -24.76 -10.54 -3.42
CA SER A 384 -25.32 -10.60 -2.05
C SER A 384 -24.78 -11.79 -1.23
N ARG A 385 -24.45 -12.93 -1.86
CA ARG A 385 -23.81 -14.07 -1.19
C ARG A 385 -22.39 -13.71 -0.75
N ILE A 386 -21.62 -13.09 -1.64
CA ILE A 386 -20.25 -12.62 -1.35
C ILE A 386 -20.28 -11.59 -0.21
N MET A 387 -21.18 -10.60 -0.29
CA MET A 387 -21.30 -9.57 0.73
C MET A 387 -21.67 -10.15 2.11
N ARG A 388 -22.54 -11.17 2.14
CA ARG A 388 -22.89 -11.88 3.36
C ARG A 388 -21.71 -12.65 3.95
N LEU A 389 -20.90 -13.31 3.12
CA LEU A 389 -19.69 -14.03 3.58
C LEU A 389 -18.66 -13.06 4.13
N ILE A 390 -18.42 -11.95 3.43
CA ILE A 390 -17.51 -10.88 3.89
C ILE A 390 -18.02 -10.28 5.20
N GLY A 391 -19.30 -9.97 5.30
CA GLY A 391 -19.91 -9.46 6.53
C GLY A 391 -19.81 -10.45 7.70
N LEU A 392 -19.96 -11.76 7.44
CA LEU A 392 -19.77 -12.80 8.44
C LEU A 392 -18.30 -12.88 8.91
N ALA A 393 -17.35 -12.87 7.97
CA ALA A 393 -15.93 -12.87 8.29
C ALA A 393 -15.55 -11.63 9.12
N ALA A 394 -16.02 -10.44 8.72
CA ALA A 394 -15.79 -9.21 9.47
C ALA A 394 -16.35 -9.29 10.90
N VAL A 395 -17.56 -9.83 11.09
CA VAL A 395 -18.16 -10.04 12.42
C VAL A 395 -17.32 -11.00 13.28
N ILE A 396 -16.82 -12.10 12.71
CA ILE A 396 -15.99 -13.06 13.44
C ILE A 396 -14.66 -12.41 13.85
N LEU A 397 -13.96 -11.77 12.90
CA LEU A 397 -12.66 -11.14 13.13
C LEU A 397 -12.76 -9.99 14.13
N ALA A 398 -13.84 -9.21 14.08
CA ALA A 398 -14.14 -8.13 15.02
C ALA A 398 -14.30 -8.59 16.48
N VAL A 399 -14.63 -9.86 16.71
CA VAL A 399 -14.78 -10.44 18.06
C VAL A 399 -13.52 -11.20 18.46
N VAL A 400 -13.01 -12.07 17.57
CA VAL A 400 -11.84 -12.90 17.86
C VAL A 400 -10.59 -12.05 18.06
N GLY A 401 -10.39 -10.99 17.27
CA GLY A 401 -9.22 -10.13 17.37
C GLY A 401 -9.07 -9.47 18.75
N PRO A 402 -10.04 -8.69 19.23
CA PRO A 402 -9.98 -8.10 20.57
C PRO A 402 -9.91 -9.13 21.71
N LEU A 403 -10.54 -10.31 21.56
CA LEU A 403 -10.44 -11.38 22.55
C LEU A 403 -9.01 -11.97 22.63
N MET A 404 -8.37 -12.20 21.48
CA MET A 404 -6.97 -12.64 21.45
C MET A 404 -6.05 -11.61 22.09
N ALA A 405 -6.24 -10.33 21.76
CA ALA A 405 -5.50 -9.23 22.37
C ALA A 405 -5.71 -9.16 23.90
N ALA A 406 -6.95 -9.35 24.38
CA ALA A 406 -7.28 -9.38 25.80
C ALA A 406 -6.52 -10.50 26.56
N ILE A 407 -6.38 -11.68 25.95
CA ILE A 407 -5.68 -12.81 26.57
C ILE A 407 -4.16 -12.55 26.68
N GLY A 408 -3.60 -11.73 25.79
CA GLY A 408 -2.15 -11.46 25.70
C GLY A 408 -1.56 -11.78 24.33
N TYR A 409 -2.33 -12.37 23.41
CA TYR A 409 -1.93 -12.54 22.01
C TYR A 409 -2.20 -11.25 21.21
N GLY A 410 -1.62 -10.13 21.66
CA GLY A 410 -1.83 -8.79 21.06
C GLY A 410 -1.54 -8.78 19.56
N GLN A 411 -0.38 -9.32 19.17
CA GLN A 411 0.04 -9.43 17.78
C GLN A 411 -0.93 -10.25 16.91
N ALA A 412 -1.49 -11.35 17.45
CA ALA A 412 -2.50 -12.12 16.74
C ALA A 412 -3.83 -11.37 16.63
N GLY A 413 -4.23 -10.63 17.67
CA GLY A 413 -5.40 -9.78 17.63
C GLY A 413 -5.32 -8.72 16.53
N ASP A 414 -4.17 -8.05 16.44
CA ASP A 414 -3.92 -7.02 15.44
C ASP A 414 -3.85 -7.57 14.01
N ALA A 415 -3.20 -8.72 13.84
CA ALA A 415 -3.14 -9.43 12.56
C ALA A 415 -4.52 -9.94 12.06
N LEU A 416 -5.55 -9.94 12.90
CA LEU A 416 -6.92 -10.26 12.49
C LEU A 416 -7.73 -9.00 12.15
N VAL A 417 -7.62 -7.94 12.96
CA VAL A 417 -8.48 -6.75 12.82
C VAL A 417 -7.98 -5.83 11.72
N GLU A 418 -6.70 -5.49 11.68
CA GLU A 418 -6.18 -4.49 10.73
C GLU A 418 -6.27 -4.95 9.27
N PRO A 419 -5.84 -6.18 8.91
CA PRO A 419 -5.97 -6.65 7.53
C PRO A 419 -7.44 -6.77 7.10
N ALA A 420 -8.36 -7.04 8.04
CA ALA A 420 -9.79 -7.05 7.74
C ALA A 420 -10.31 -5.65 7.38
N ILE A 421 -9.90 -4.62 8.12
CA ILE A 421 -10.26 -3.22 7.83
C ILE A 421 -9.70 -2.79 6.46
N LEU A 422 -8.44 -3.11 6.18
CA LEU A 422 -7.81 -2.82 4.88
C LEU A 422 -8.52 -3.56 3.74
N SER A 423 -8.82 -4.85 3.91
CA SER A 423 -9.53 -5.66 2.91
C SER A 423 -10.92 -5.09 2.60
N LEU A 424 -11.67 -4.69 3.61
CA LEU A 424 -12.98 -4.03 3.42
C LEU A 424 -12.85 -2.68 2.73
N SER A 425 -11.80 -1.92 3.04
CA SER A 425 -11.53 -0.63 2.41
C SER A 425 -11.22 -0.80 0.92
N VAL A 426 -10.37 -1.77 0.57
CA VAL A 426 -10.06 -2.13 -0.81
C VAL A 426 -11.30 -2.63 -1.54
N LEU A 427 -12.09 -3.52 -0.93
CA LEU A 427 -13.36 -3.99 -1.49
C LEU A 427 -14.29 -2.80 -1.80
N GLY A 428 -14.43 -1.87 -0.85
CA GLY A 428 -15.23 -0.67 -1.03
C GLY A 428 -14.75 0.15 -2.23
N ILE A 429 -13.45 0.39 -2.33
CA ILE A 429 -12.86 1.12 -3.46
C ILE A 429 -13.15 0.40 -4.79
N VAL A 430 -12.99 -0.93 -4.84
CA VAL A 430 -13.29 -1.73 -6.03
C VAL A 430 -14.76 -1.58 -6.44
N ILE A 431 -15.71 -1.63 -5.49
CA ILE A 431 -17.15 -1.45 -5.79
C ILE A 431 -17.41 -0.07 -6.39
N VAL A 432 -16.79 0.98 -5.84
CA VAL A 432 -16.93 2.35 -6.38
C VAL A 432 -16.34 2.46 -7.79
N LEU A 433 -15.15 1.89 -8.02
CA LEU A 433 -14.50 1.90 -9.33
C LEU A 433 -15.27 1.08 -10.37
N GLN A 434 -15.88 -0.04 -9.99
CA GLN A 434 -16.70 -0.85 -10.89
C GLN A 434 -17.93 -0.09 -11.38
N ARG A 435 -18.59 0.69 -10.53
CA ARG A 435 -19.70 1.57 -10.96
C ARG A 435 -19.21 2.62 -11.95
N PHE A 436 -18.13 3.31 -11.61
CA PHE A 436 -17.52 4.30 -12.51
C PHE A 436 -17.19 3.71 -13.88
N LEU A 437 -16.62 2.50 -13.94
CA LEU A 437 -16.29 1.82 -15.20
C LEU A 437 -17.51 1.30 -15.98
N ALA A 438 -18.63 1.01 -15.30
CA ALA A 438 -19.86 0.59 -15.96
C ALA A 438 -20.57 1.76 -16.68
N ASP A 439 -20.33 2.99 -16.22
CA ASP A 439 -20.96 4.22 -16.74
C ASP A 439 -20.12 4.98 -17.79
N VAL A 440 -18.87 4.56 -18.00
CA VAL A 440 -17.96 5.06 -19.06
C VAL A 440 -18.18 4.27 -20.33
#